data_AF-A0A1Q9LSI6-F1
#
_entry.id   AF-A0A1Q9LSI6-F1
#
_cell.length_a   1.000
_cell.length_b   1.000
_cell.length_c   1.000
_cell.angle_alpha   90.00
_cell.angle_beta   90.00
_cell.angle_gamma   90.00
#
_symmetry.space_group_name_H-M   'P 1'
#
loop_
_entity.id
_entity.type
_entity.pdbx_description
1 polymer ?
#
loop_
_entity_poly.entity_id
_entity_poly.type
_entity_poly.pdbx_seq_one_letter_code
_entity_poly.pdbx_strand_id
1 'polypeptide(L)'
;MTHPPQPGRRERLQAILLRDGPTCAWCRTDLSGRTPATTDHVIPRVKGGPSWSENEVAACRRCNRLRGHTSPTDWLAECERLGWHPDEPRITRVLESLADAITTRGGQRRARTYLDAQLRRLAKR
;
A
#
# COMPACT_ATOMS: atom_id res chain seq x y z
N MET A 1 -5.51 27.70 -7.34
CA MET A 1 -6.32 26.69 -6.64
C MET A 1 -5.47 26.09 -5.54
N THR A 2 -5.70 26.50 -4.29
CA THR A 2 -5.01 25.94 -3.12
C THR A 2 -5.53 24.53 -2.89
N HIS A 3 -4.69 23.51 -3.13
CA HIS A 3 -5.02 22.16 -2.72
C HIS A 3 -5.18 22.17 -1.19
N PRO A 4 -6.23 21.54 -0.62
CA PRO A 4 -6.34 21.43 0.83
C PRO A 4 -5.06 20.80 1.38
N PRO A 5 -4.61 21.20 2.59
CA PRO A 5 -3.42 20.63 3.19
C PRO A 5 -3.58 19.11 3.27
N GLN A 6 -2.51 18.39 2.94
CA GLN A 6 -2.53 16.93 2.99
C GLN A 6 -2.83 16.48 4.43
N PRO A 7 -3.81 15.58 4.63
CA PRO A 7 -4.16 15.12 5.95
C PRO A 7 -2.96 14.51 6.67
N GLY A 8 -2.92 14.65 7.99
CA GLY A 8 -1.85 14.12 8.83
C GLY A 8 -1.77 12.60 8.72
N ARG A 9 -0.62 12.02 9.09
CA ARG A 9 -0.41 10.56 9.01
C ARG A 9 -1.48 9.76 9.78
N ARG A 10 -1.92 10.26 10.93
CA ARG A 10 -2.95 9.61 11.76
C ARG A 10 -4.31 9.60 11.08
N GLU A 11 -4.70 10.73 10.48
CA GLU A 11 -5.97 10.88 9.75
C GLU A 11 -5.99 9.97 8.52
N ARG A 12 -4.88 9.91 7.77
CA ARG A 12 -4.76 8.96 6.65
C ARG A 12 -4.87 7.51 7.09
N LEU A 13 -4.23 7.14 8.21
CA LEU A 13 -4.36 5.79 8.75
C LEU A 13 -5.80 5.45 9.15
N GLN A 14 -6.52 6.40 9.76
CA GLN A 14 -7.94 6.21 10.07
C GLN A 14 -8.78 6.03 8.79
N ALA A 15 -8.56 6.86 7.77
CA ALA A 15 -9.24 6.72 6.48
C ALA A 15 -8.94 5.38 5.81
N ILE A 16 -7.70 4.89 5.88
CA ILE A 16 -7.31 3.57 5.36
C ILE A 16 -8.02 2.44 6.12
N LEU A 17 -8.08 2.51 7.46
CA LEU A 17 -8.77 1.51 8.27
C LEU A 17 -10.28 1.49 8.00
N LEU A 18 -10.89 2.64 7.69
CA LEU A 18 -12.28 2.73 7.27
C LEU A 18 -12.49 2.18 5.85
N ARG A 19 -11.59 2.48 4.91
CA ARG A 19 -11.65 2.05 3.50
C ARG A 19 -11.46 0.53 3.36
N ASP A 20 -10.46 -0.02 4.04
CA ASP A 20 -9.99 -1.40 3.81
C ASP A 20 -10.37 -2.36 4.95
N GLY A 21 -10.87 -1.84 6.06
CA GLY A 21 -11.10 -2.58 7.29
C GLY A 21 -9.87 -2.71 8.19
N PRO A 22 -10.04 -3.11 9.45
CA PRO A 22 -8.99 -3.10 10.46
C PRO A 22 -8.12 -4.37 10.45
N THR A 23 -7.64 -4.78 9.28
CA THR A 23 -6.75 -5.96 9.15
C THR A 23 -5.45 -5.60 8.45
N CYS A 24 -4.36 -6.26 8.86
CA CYS A 24 -3.07 -6.14 8.18
C CYS A 24 -3.21 -6.59 6.72
N ALA A 25 -2.81 -5.73 5.78
CA ALA A 25 -2.86 -6.05 4.35
C ALA A 25 -2.01 -7.29 3.98
N TRP A 26 -0.97 -7.59 4.76
CA TRP A 26 0.00 -8.65 4.47
C TRP A 26 -0.28 -9.97 5.21
N CYS A 27 -0.55 -9.93 6.51
CA CYS A 27 -0.73 -11.15 7.31
C CYS A 27 -2.16 -11.33 7.86
N ARG A 28 -3.09 -10.45 7.48
CA ARG A 28 -4.52 -10.49 7.85
C ARG A 28 -4.84 -10.40 9.34
N THR A 29 -3.85 -10.32 10.21
CA THR A 29 -4.04 -10.09 11.65
C THR A 29 -4.92 -8.87 11.91
N ASP A 30 -5.86 -9.01 12.84
CA ASP A 30 -6.70 -7.92 13.33
C ASP A 30 -5.84 -6.80 13.95
N LEU A 31 -6.17 -5.57 13.57
CA LEU A 31 -5.52 -4.33 14.00
C LEU A 31 -6.44 -3.46 14.87
N SER A 32 -7.66 -3.94 15.18
CA SER A 32 -8.59 -3.22 16.06
C SER A 32 -8.27 -3.43 17.54
N GLY A 33 -7.61 -4.53 17.88
CA GLY A 33 -7.20 -4.87 19.25
C GLY A 33 -5.77 -4.44 19.62
N ARG A 34 -5.02 -5.38 20.21
CA ARG A 34 -3.69 -5.15 20.80
C ARG A 34 -2.57 -4.89 19.79
N THR A 35 -2.79 -5.20 18.51
CA THR A 35 -1.80 -5.04 17.46
C THR A 35 -1.92 -3.65 16.84
N PRO A 36 -0.97 -2.72 17.11
CA PRO A 36 -1.12 -1.37 16.59
C PRO A 36 -0.96 -1.36 15.06
N ALA A 37 -1.91 -0.71 14.40
CA ALA A 37 -1.84 -0.42 12.98
C ALA A 37 -0.70 0.58 12.67
N THR A 38 -0.03 0.36 11.56
CA THR A 38 0.91 1.30 10.95
C THR A 38 0.53 1.54 9.50
N THR A 39 0.92 2.69 8.97
CA THR A 39 0.80 3.00 7.55
C THR A 39 2.02 2.42 6.81
N ASP A 40 1.76 1.65 5.75
CA ASP A 40 2.77 1.12 4.83
C ASP A 40 2.53 1.63 3.40
N HIS A 41 3.59 2.01 2.69
CA HIS A 41 3.55 2.47 1.31
C HIS A 41 3.67 1.27 0.35
N VAL A 42 2.61 0.99 -0.41
CA VAL A 42 2.57 -0.16 -1.33
C VAL A 42 3.59 -0.02 -2.45
N ILE A 43 3.78 1.18 -2.99
CA ILE A 43 4.99 1.57 -3.72
C ILE A 43 5.94 2.27 -2.74
N PRO A 44 7.11 1.69 -2.42
CA PRO A 44 8.03 2.29 -1.46
C PRO A 44 8.46 3.71 -1.88
N ARG A 45 8.58 4.62 -0.90
CA ARG A 45 9.03 6.01 -1.14
C ARG A 45 10.39 6.08 -1.83
N VAL A 46 11.31 5.18 -1.49
CA VAL A 46 12.63 5.08 -2.13
C VAL A 46 12.57 4.70 -3.62
N LYS A 47 11.45 4.12 -4.07
CA LYS A 47 11.16 3.83 -5.48
C LYS A 47 10.33 4.94 -6.16
N GLY A 48 10.01 6.02 -5.44
CA GLY A 48 9.27 7.18 -5.92
C GLY A 48 7.79 7.18 -5.54
N GLY A 49 7.30 6.23 -4.73
CA GLY A 49 5.90 6.19 -4.32
C GLY A 49 5.50 7.41 -3.47
N PRO A 50 4.36 8.07 -3.77
CA PRO A 50 3.93 9.25 -3.02
C PRO A 50 3.33 8.87 -1.65
N SER A 51 3.36 9.80 -0.71
CA SER A 51 2.65 9.68 0.58
C SER A 51 1.18 10.07 0.43
N TRP A 52 0.46 9.34 -0.44
CA TRP A 52 -0.96 9.52 -0.71
C TRP A 52 -1.75 8.36 -0.10
N SER A 53 -3.00 8.60 0.29
CA SER A 53 -3.88 7.53 0.78
C SER A 53 -4.04 6.39 -0.23
N GLU A 54 -3.99 6.70 -1.53
CA GLU A 54 -4.07 5.73 -2.62
C GLU A 54 -2.80 4.86 -2.74
N ASN A 55 -1.68 5.24 -2.11
CA ASN A 55 -0.46 4.42 -2.05
C ASN A 55 -0.25 3.78 -0.66
N GLU A 56 -1.18 3.95 0.27
CA GLU A 56 -0.99 3.57 1.67
C GLU A 56 -2.00 2.49 2.09
N VAL A 57 -1.54 1.51 2.87
CA VAL A 57 -2.35 0.44 3.49
C VAL A 57 -2.07 0.33 4.98
N ALA A 58 -2.99 -0.28 5.72
CA ALA A 58 -2.78 -0.65 7.11
C ALA A 58 -1.97 -1.95 7.21
N ALA A 59 -0.88 -1.91 7.96
CA ALA A 59 -0.02 -3.06 8.23
C ALA A 59 0.33 -3.15 9.72
N CYS A 60 0.50 -4.36 10.24
CA CYS A 60 1.10 -4.53 11.57
C CYS A 60 2.59 -4.14 11.54
N ARG A 61 3.14 -3.74 12.69
CA ARG A 61 4.57 -3.36 12.81
C ARG A 61 5.53 -4.42 12.27
N ARG A 62 5.23 -5.71 12.50
CA ARG A 62 6.06 -6.84 12.05
C ARG A 62 6.15 -6.89 10.53
N CYS A 63 5.02 -6.93 9.84
CA CYS A 63 4.99 -7.02 8.38
C CYS A 63 5.57 -5.77 7.73
N ASN A 64 5.23 -4.58 8.24
CA ASN A 64 5.77 -3.33 7.71
C ASN A 64 7.31 -3.31 7.79
N ARG A 65 7.88 -3.73 8.93
CA ARG A 65 9.33 -3.83 9.10
C ARG A 65 9.97 -4.88 8.17
N LEU A 66 9.40 -6.07 8.07
CA LEU A 66 9.97 -7.16 7.26
C LEU A 66 9.92 -6.86 5.77
N ARG A 67 8.83 -6.26 5.29
CA ARG A 67 8.69 -5.87 3.89
C ARG A 67 9.74 -4.83 3.47
N GLY A 68 10.00 -3.84 4.33
CA GLY A 68 11.02 -2.82 4.08
C GLY A 68 10.81 -2.03 2.79
N HIS A 69 11.67 -2.26 1.79
CA HIS A 69 11.60 -1.59 0.48
C HIS A 69 11.34 -2.56 -0.67
N THR A 70 10.93 -3.79 -0.35
CA THR A 70 10.58 -4.83 -1.30
C THR A 70 9.36 -4.42 -2.12
N SER A 71 9.34 -4.81 -3.39
CA SER A 71 8.20 -4.50 -4.26
C SER A 71 6.93 -5.20 -3.73
N PRO A 72 5.73 -4.66 -4.00
CA PRO A 72 4.50 -5.33 -3.57
C PRO A 72 4.39 -6.74 -4.14
N THR A 73 4.72 -6.92 -5.43
CA THR A 73 4.68 -8.23 -6.09
C THR A 73 5.66 -9.23 -5.47
N ASP A 74 6.91 -8.82 -5.22
CA ASP A 74 7.93 -9.70 -4.61
C ASP A 74 7.54 -10.05 -3.17
N TRP A 75 6.96 -9.10 -2.45
CA TRP A 75 6.53 -9.33 -1.08
C TRP A 75 5.32 -10.25 -0.98
N LEU A 76 4.38 -10.17 -1.92
CA LEU A 76 3.26 -11.13 -2.03
C LEU A 76 3.79 -12.55 -2.24
N ALA A 77 4.72 -12.73 -3.19
CA ALA A 77 5.37 -14.02 -3.44
C ALA A 77 6.12 -14.54 -2.21
N GLU A 78 6.82 -13.66 -1.49
CA GLU A 78 7.51 -14.02 -0.25
C GLU A 78 6.53 -14.40 0.87
N CYS A 79 5.40 -13.70 1.00
CA CYS A 79 4.36 -14.06 1.95
C CYS A 79 3.84 -15.48 1.67
N GLU A 80 3.52 -15.80 0.41
CA GLU A 80 3.08 -17.14 0.00
C GLU A 80 4.14 -18.20 0.30
N ARG A 81 5.42 -17.92 -0.01
CA ARG A 81 6.54 -18.81 0.30
C ARG A 81 6.68 -19.09 1.80
N LEU A 82 6.31 -18.12 2.65
CA LEU A 82 6.28 -18.26 4.10
C LEU A 82 4.96 -18.86 4.64
N GLY A 83 4.04 -19.28 3.76
CA GLY A 83 2.73 -19.83 4.13
C GLY A 83 1.74 -18.77 4.65
N TRP A 84 1.98 -17.50 4.36
CA TRP A 84 1.05 -16.42 4.68
C TRP A 84 0.08 -16.19 3.52
N HIS A 85 -1.11 -15.69 3.86
CA HIS A 85 -2.19 -15.44 2.90
C HIS A 85 -2.44 -13.93 2.82
N PRO A 86 -1.62 -13.18 2.06
CA PRO A 86 -1.80 -11.74 1.93
C PRO A 86 -3.11 -11.40 1.21
N ASP A 87 -3.64 -10.20 1.44
CA ASP A 87 -4.82 -9.72 0.72
C ASP A 87 -4.41 -9.16 -0.65
N GLU A 88 -3.99 -10.06 -1.55
CA GLU A 88 -3.61 -9.70 -2.92
C GLU A 88 -4.68 -8.86 -3.62
N PRO A 89 -5.99 -9.19 -3.56
CA PRO A 89 -7.02 -8.35 -4.16
C PRO A 89 -7.04 -6.91 -3.63
N ARG A 90 -6.81 -6.70 -2.33
CA ARG A 90 -6.67 -5.34 -1.77
C ARG A 90 -5.43 -4.62 -2.30
N ILE A 91 -4.29 -5.30 -2.40
CA ILE A 91 -3.07 -4.71 -2.93
C ILE A 91 -3.26 -4.28 -4.39
N THR A 92 -3.91 -5.11 -5.20
CA THR A 92 -4.24 -4.77 -6.60
C THR A 92 -5.13 -3.53 -6.68
N ARG A 93 -6.24 -3.48 -5.93
CA ARG A 93 -7.14 -2.29 -5.90
C ARG A 93 -6.43 -1.01 -5.48
N VAL A 94 -5.51 -1.09 -4.52
CA VAL A 94 -4.73 0.07 -4.07
C VAL A 94 -3.79 0.56 -5.17
N LEU A 95 -3.11 -0.35 -5.87
CA LEU A 95 -2.24 0.01 -6.99
C LEU A 95 -3.01 0.60 -8.18
N GLU A 96 -4.19 0.06 -8.51
CA GLU A 96 -5.07 0.61 -9.52
C GLU A 96 -5.56 2.02 -9.13
N SER A 97 -6.03 2.20 -7.89
CA SER A 97 -6.43 3.51 -7.37
C SER A 97 -5.28 4.52 -7.40
N LEU A 98 -4.05 4.10 -7.13
CA LEU A 98 -2.87 4.95 -7.27
C LEU A 98 -2.62 5.35 -8.72
N ALA A 99 -2.81 4.43 -9.68
CA ALA A 99 -2.61 4.70 -11.10
C ALA A 99 -3.60 5.78 -11.58
N ASP A 100 -4.86 5.68 -11.17
CA ASP A 100 -5.90 6.66 -11.47
C ASP A 100 -5.60 8.02 -10.83
N ALA A 101 -5.15 8.01 -9.57
CA ALA A 101 -4.76 9.24 -8.86
C ALA A 101 -3.57 9.92 -9.53
N ILE A 102 -2.57 9.17 -9.99
CA ILE A 102 -1.41 9.72 -10.73
C ILE A 102 -1.84 10.29 -12.07
N THR A 103 -2.76 9.63 -12.78
CA THR A 103 -3.31 10.11 -14.05
C THR A 103 -4.06 11.41 -13.87
N THR A 104 -4.85 11.52 -12.79
CA THR A 104 -5.66 12.71 -12.49
C THR A 104 -4.83 13.87 -11.96
N ARG A 105 -3.91 13.62 -11.01
CA ARG A 105 -3.14 14.67 -10.31
C ARG A 105 -1.85 15.07 -11.04
N GLY A 106 -1.28 14.19 -11.86
CA GLY A 106 0.01 14.40 -12.52
C GLY A 106 1.22 14.36 -11.57
N GLY A 107 2.40 14.69 -12.10
CA GLY A 107 3.62 14.95 -11.30
C GLY A 107 4.41 13.74 -10.77
N GLN A 108 3.86 12.51 -10.83
CA GLN A 108 4.48 11.30 -10.26
C GLN A 108 5.14 10.38 -11.30
N ARG A 109 5.89 10.93 -12.27
CA ARG A 109 6.45 10.17 -13.41
C ARG A 109 7.26 8.94 -12.97
N ARG A 110 8.12 9.09 -11.95
CA ARG A 110 8.95 7.99 -11.43
C ARG A 110 8.10 6.90 -10.78
N ALA A 111 7.09 7.29 -10.00
CA ALA A 111 6.16 6.34 -9.38
C ALA A 111 5.38 5.56 -10.44
N ARG A 112 4.90 6.26 -11.49
CA ARG A 112 4.12 5.69 -12.58
C ARG A 112 4.82 4.53 -13.28
N THR A 113 6.07 4.74 -13.73
CA THR A 113 6.83 3.67 -14.42
C THR A 113 6.97 2.43 -13.54
N TYR A 114 7.26 2.62 -12.25
CA TYR A 114 7.41 1.50 -11.33
C TYR A 114 6.07 0.81 -11.04
N LEU A 115 5.01 1.59 -10.82
CA LEU A 115 3.64 1.13 -10.61
C LEU A 115 3.14 0.28 -11.78
N ASP A 116 3.27 0.78 -13.01
CA ASP A 116 2.83 0.08 -14.22
C ASP A 116 3.55 -1.28 -14.35
N ALA A 117 4.83 -1.33 -13.97
CA ALA A 117 5.57 -2.59 -13.93
C ALA A 117 5.04 -3.56 -12.86
N GLN A 118 4.62 -3.08 -11.69
CA GLN A 118 4.01 -3.93 -10.66
C GLN A 118 2.64 -4.46 -11.11
N LEU A 119 1.77 -3.60 -11.65
CA LEU A 119 0.46 -4.00 -12.15
C LEU A 119 0.57 -5.08 -13.25
N ARG A 120 1.50 -4.92 -14.21
CA ARG A 120 1.77 -5.94 -15.24
C ARG A 120 2.27 -7.26 -14.66
N ARG A 121 2.99 -7.24 -13.54
CA ARG A 121 3.47 -8.46 -12.88
C ARG A 121 2.34 -9.15 -12.13
N LEU A 122 1.50 -8.39 -11.42
CA LEU A 122 0.32 -8.92 -10.73
C LEU A 122 -0.67 -9.58 -11.70
N ALA A 123 -0.93 -8.98 -12.85
CA ALA A 123 -1.82 -9.54 -13.87
C ALA A 123 -1.34 -10.88 -14.47
N LYS A 124 -0.12 -11.32 -14.16
CA LYS A 124 0.49 -12.58 -14.64
C LYS A 124 0.70 -13.61 -13.53
N ARG A 125 0.36 -13.26 -12.27
CA ARG A 125 0.37 -14.20 -11.15
C ARG A 125 -0.85 -15.10 -11.23
#